data_AF-A0AAJ4K919-F1
#
_entry.id   AF-A0AAJ4K919-F1
#
_cell.length_a   1.000
_cell.length_b   1.000
_cell.length_c   1.000
_cell.angle_alpha   90.00
_cell.angle_beta   90.00
_cell.angle_gamma   90.00
#
_symmetry.space_group_name_H-M   'P 1'
#
loop_
_entity.id
_entity.type
_entity.pdbx_description
1 polymer ?
#
loop_
_entity_poly.entity_id
_entity_poly.type
_entity_poly.pdbx_seq_one_letter_code
_entity_poly.pdbx_strand_id
1 'polypeptide(L)' 'MNEAIQQKIISLCGSQSELARRLGKNSQTVSVWFRTQVASTEVLNACRALDWQVTPHELRPDLYPNPTDGLPQKDA' A
#
# COMPACT_ATOMS: atom_id res chain seq x y z
N MET A 1 -6.03 -0.38 -9.27
CA MET A 1 -5.86 0.59 -8.16
C MET A 1 -6.13 1.99 -8.67
N ASN A 2 -6.80 2.86 -7.90
CA ASN A 2 -7.10 4.24 -8.31
C ASN A 2 -5.82 5.05 -8.58
N GLU A 3 -5.79 5.84 -9.66
CA GLU A 3 -4.67 6.72 -10.02
C GLU A 3 -4.30 7.70 -8.92
N ALA A 4 -5.28 8.24 -8.18
CA ALA A 4 -5.02 9.14 -7.05
C ALA A 4 -4.18 8.45 -5.96
N ILE A 5 -4.48 7.18 -5.67
CA ILE A 5 -3.74 6.38 -4.69
C ILE A 5 -2.34 6.04 -5.23
N GLN A 6 -2.21 5.74 -6.52
CA GLN A 6 -0.90 5.54 -7.16
C GLN A 6 -0.01 6.76 -7.02
N GLN A 7 -0.53 7.95 -7.35
CA GLN A 7 0.20 9.21 -7.22
C GLN A 7 0.57 9.50 -5.76
N LYS A 8 -0.35 9.25 -4.82
CA LYS A 8 -0.07 9.37 -3.38
C LYS A 8 1.09 8.48 -2.95
N ILE A 9 1.07 7.19 -3.31
CA ILE A 9 2.16 6.24 -3.01
C ILE A 9 3.50 6.72 -3.58
N ILE A 10 3.50 7.18 -4.84
CA ILE A 10 4.73 7.66 -5.50
C ILE A 10 5.22 8.96 -4.89
N SER A 11 4.33 9.86 -4.47
CA SER A 11 4.72 11.07 -3.75
C SER A 11 5.36 10.76 -2.39
N LEU A 12 4.97 9.66 -1.74
CA LEU A 12 5.49 9.25 -0.43
C LEU A 12 6.82 8.49 -0.53
N CYS A 13 6.95 7.58 -1.51
CA CYS A 13 8.16 6.76 -1.69
C CYS A 13 9.12 7.30 -2.75
N GLY A 14 8.73 8.26 -3.56
CA GLY A 14 9.47 8.77 -4.73
C GLY A 14 9.34 7.90 -5.99
N SER A 15 9.29 6.56 -5.86
CA SER A 15 9.12 5.67 -7.03
C SER A 15 8.58 4.28 -6.68
N GLN A 16 8.11 3.53 -7.70
CA GLN A 16 7.69 2.14 -7.55
C GLN A 16 8.85 1.22 -7.13
N SER A 17 10.06 1.48 -7.65
CA SER A 17 11.26 0.72 -7.30
C SER A 17 11.68 0.94 -5.85
N GLU A 18 11.51 2.16 -5.32
CA GLU A 18 11.77 2.44 -3.91
C GLU A 18 10.79 1.72 -3.00
N LEU A 19 9.50 1.71 -3.35
CA LEU A 19 8.50 0.92 -2.63
C LEU A 19 8.84 -0.58 -2.66
N ALA A 20 9.24 -1.10 -3.82
CA ALA A 20 9.67 -2.49 -3.95
C ALA A 20 10.86 -2.81 -3.04
N ARG A 21 11.86 -1.91 -2.99
CA ARG A 21 13.03 -2.03 -2.12
C ARG A 21 12.64 -2.06 -0.65
N ARG A 22 11.76 -1.14 -0.20
CA ARG A 22 11.25 -1.11 1.19
C ARG A 22 10.51 -2.39 1.57
N LEU A 23 9.82 -3.01 0.61
CA LEU A 23 9.08 -4.26 0.79
C LEU A 23 9.94 -5.52 0.60
N GLY A 24 11.22 -5.39 0.23
CA GLY A 24 12.08 -6.54 -0.11
C GLY A 24 11.57 -7.32 -1.33
N LYS A 25 10.87 -6.65 -2.25
CA LYS A 25 10.28 -7.25 -3.47
C LYS A 25 10.94 -6.72 -4.73
N ASN A 26 10.68 -7.40 -5.84
CA ASN A 26 11.09 -6.92 -7.15
C ASN A 26 10.17 -5.79 -7.65
N SER A 27 10.70 -4.88 -8.46
CA SER A 27 9.94 -3.75 -9.03
C SER A 27 8.78 -4.21 -9.93
N GLN A 28 8.91 -5.37 -10.56
CA GLN A 28 7.85 -5.95 -11.41
C GLN A 28 6.59 -6.28 -10.60
N THR A 29 6.73 -6.78 -9.38
CA THR A 29 5.61 -7.11 -8.49
C THR A 29 4.82 -5.86 -8.15
N VAL A 30 5.52 -4.77 -7.80
CA VAL A 30 4.87 -3.49 -7.50
C VAL A 30 4.22 -2.91 -8.76
N SER A 31 4.87 -3.02 -9.92
CA SER A 31 4.27 -2.59 -11.19
C SER A 31 2.97 -3.33 -11.52
N VAL A 32 2.92 -4.64 -11.25
CA VAL A 32 1.68 -5.42 -11.38
C VAL A 32 0.61 -4.89 -10.44
N TRP A 33 0.92 -4.59 -9.18
CA TRP A 33 -0.06 -4.03 -8.23
C TRP A 33 -0.66 -2.70 -8.69
N PHE A 34 0.13 -1.86 -9.34
CA PHE A 34 -0.34 -0.58 -9.89
C PHE A 34 -1.33 -0.81 -11.04
N ARG A 35 -1.11 -1.82 -11.88
CA ARG A 35 -2.02 -2.19 -12.97
C ARG A 35 -3.27 -2.93 -12.49
N THR A 36 -3.14 -3.76 -11.46
CA THR A 36 -4.23 -4.57 -10.93
C THR A 36 -4.58 -4.08 -9.53
N GLN A 37 -4.05 -4.75 -8.51
CA GLN A 37 -4.34 -4.50 -7.11
C GLN A 37 -3.21 -5.05 -6.25
N VAL A 38 -3.05 -4.49 -5.05
CA VAL A 38 -2.08 -5.01 -4.06
C VAL A 38 -2.52 -6.40 -3.60
N ALA A 39 -1.57 -7.33 -3.55
CA ALA A 39 -1.80 -8.68 -3.07
C ALA A 39 -2.32 -8.66 -1.63
N SER A 40 -3.32 -9.48 -1.31
CA SER A 40 -4.02 -9.48 -0.02
C SER A 40 -3.08 -9.64 1.18
N THR A 41 -2.04 -10.47 1.03
CA THR A 41 -1.02 -10.71 2.06
C THR A 41 -0.04 -9.55 2.25
N GLU A 42 0.02 -8.61 1.31
CA GLU A 42 0.99 -7.52 1.27
C GLU A 42 0.39 -6.16 1.56
N VAL A 43 -0.93 -6.08 1.76
CA VAL A 43 -1.62 -4.82 2.06
C VAL A 43 -1.04 -4.16 3.30
N LEU A 44 -0.94 -4.91 4.40
CA LEU A 44 -0.40 -4.40 5.66
C LEU A 44 1.09 -4.04 5.55
N ASN A 45 1.87 -4.82 4.79
CA ASN A 45 3.28 -4.51 4.57
C ASN A 45 3.45 -3.22 3.76
N ALA A 46 2.63 -3.02 2.72
CA ALA A 46 2.60 -1.79 1.93
C ALA A 46 2.20 -0.59 2.78
N CYS A 47 1.15 -0.71 3.60
CA CYS A 47 0.75 0.35 4.52
C CYS A 47 1.86 0.70 5.51
N ARG A 48 2.54 -0.30 6.09
CA ARG A 48 3.69 -0.09 6.98
C ARG A 48 4.85 0.60 6.28
N ALA A 49 5.20 0.20 5.05
CA ALA A 49 6.27 0.81 4.26
C ALA A 49 5.97 2.27 3.86
N LEU A 50 4.70 2.66 3.91
CA LEU A 50 4.16 3.99 3.66
C LEU A 50 3.82 4.75 4.96
N ASP A 51 4.33 4.27 6.11
CA ASP A 51 4.10 4.86 7.44
C ASP A 51 2.61 5.09 7.75
N TRP A 52 1.75 4.18 7.28
CA TRP A 52 0.30 4.21 7.43
C TRP A 52 -0.39 5.45 6.84
N GLN A 53 0.30 6.22 6.01
CA GLN A 53 -0.30 7.36 5.28
C GLN A 53 -1.26 6.91 4.18
N VAL A 54 -1.13 5.66 3.74
CA VAL A 54 -2.10 4.95 2.90
C VAL A 54 -2.68 3.80 3.70
N THR A 55 -4.01 3.75 3.81
CA THR A 55 -4.70 2.76 4.64
C THR A 55 -5.01 1.46 3.88
N PRO A 56 -5.23 0.33 4.58
CA PRO A 56 -5.67 -0.91 3.95
C PRO A 56 -6.98 -0.74 3.19
N HIS A 57 -7.90 0.08 3.71
CA HIS A 57 -9.15 0.46 3.07
C HIS A 57 -8.93 1.18 1.74
N GLU A 58 -7.97 2.11 1.65
CA GLU A 58 -7.64 2.80 0.40
C GLU A 58 -7.04 1.86 -0.66
N LEU A 59 -6.32 0.81 -0.27
CA LEU A 59 -5.70 -0.15 -1.19
C LEU A 59 -6.66 -1.27 -1.62
N ARG A 60 -7.45 -1.78 -0.68
CA ARG A 60 -8.28 -2.98 -0.78
C ARG A 60 -9.60 -2.80 -0.02
N PRO A 61 -10.51 -1.93 -0.47
CA PRO A 61 -11.79 -1.74 0.20
C PRO A 61 -12.66 -3.02 0.20
N ASP A 62 -12.36 -3.97 -0.71
CA ASP A 62 -13.00 -5.29 -0.77
C ASP A 62 -12.64 -6.20 0.41
N LEU A 63 -11.43 -6.07 0.96
CA LEU A 63 -10.97 -6.82 2.14
C LEU A 63 -11.09 -6.02 3.44
N TYR A 64 -11.02 -4.70 3.33
CA TYR A 64 -11.01 -3.76 4.45
C TYR A 64 -12.16 -2.78 4.24
N PRO A 65 -13.43 -3.18 4.50
CA PRO A 65 -14.59 -2.34 4.19
C PRO A 65 -14.69 -1.08 5.06
N ASN A 66 -14.07 -1.07 6.25
CA ASN A 66 -14.09 0.08 7.14
C ASN A 66 -12.75 0.86 7.08
N PRO A 67 -12.78 2.21 7.19
CA PRO A 67 -11.58 3.04 7.16
C PRO A 67 -10.53 2.73 8.24
N THR A 68 -10.96 2.15 9.35
CA THR A 68 -10.10 1.82 10.49
C THR A 68 -9.57 0.39 10.46
N ASP A 69 -9.95 -0.41 9.47
CA ASP A 69 -9.58 -1.82 9.44
C ASP A 69 -8.07 -1.99 9.19
N GLY A 70 -7.43 -2.80 10.03
CA GLY A 70 -6.02 -3.12 9.92
C GLY A 70 -5.06 -1.99 10.27
N LEU A 71 -5.55 -0.83 10.74
CA LEU A 71 -4.70 0.24 11.27
C LEU A 71 -4.05 -0.19 12.60
N PRO A 72 -2.82 0.24 12.89
CA PRO A 72 -2.17 -0.05 14.16
C PRO A 72 -2.96 0.65 15.27
N GLN A 73 -3.33 -0.09 16.32
CA GLN A 73 -3.76 0.55 17.55
C GLN A 73 -2.55 1.32 18.08
N LYS A 74 -2.68 2.64 18.23
CA LYS A 74 -1.71 3.39 19.03
C LYS A 74 -1.81 2.84 20.44
N ASP A 75 -0.80 2.10 20.87
CA ASP A 75 -0.61 1.82 22.28
C ASP A 75 -0.57 3.17 23.01
N ALA A 76 -1.41 3.27 24.04
CA ALA A 76 -1.62 4.47 24.85
C ALA A 76 -0.43 4.75 25.78
#